data_AF-A0A6B0SWD6-F1
#
_entry.id   AF-A0A6B0SWD6-F1
#
_cell.length_a   1.000
_cell.length_b   1.000
_cell.length_c   1.000
_cell.angle_alpha   90.00
_cell.angle_beta   90.00
_cell.angle_gamma   90.00
#
_symmetry.space_group_name_H-M   'P 1'
#
loop_
_entity.id
_entity.type
_entity.pdbx_description
1 polymer ?
#
loop_
_entity_poly.entity_id
_entity_poly.type
_entity_poly.pdbx_seq_one_letter_code
_entity_poly.pdbx_strand_id
1 'polypeptide(L)'
;MNRRRLLATGARLAAASGLAALAGCTDSAEPSGPTTPPRSPEATASGGEGLAITDFTDVEGDDGDLLVRVTVENRGSEERTGTVIVTAIVTADGSDSEETVSEEVTLGSGERTDVTVATSLSFESFSQSGSIRVEIV
;
A
#
# COMPACT_ATOMS: atom_id res chain seq x y z
N MET A 1 -14.63 -2.74 36.12
CA MET A 1 -15.09 -1.69 37.05
C MET A 1 -15.47 -0.45 36.24
N ASN A 2 -16.76 -0.13 36.24
CA ASN A 2 -17.37 1.05 35.60
C ASN A 2 -16.98 2.34 36.32
N ARG A 3 -16.56 3.39 35.60
CA ARG A 3 -16.76 4.80 36.04
C ARG A 3 -17.04 5.73 34.85
N ARG A 4 -18.31 5.72 34.45
CA ARG A 4 -19.02 6.80 33.74
C ARG A 4 -18.75 8.15 34.43
N ARG A 5 -18.49 9.21 33.67
CA ARG A 5 -18.79 10.59 34.09
C ARG A 5 -19.48 11.34 32.95
N LEU A 6 -20.81 11.24 32.99
CA LEU A 6 -21.75 12.18 32.41
C LEU A 6 -21.71 13.46 33.24
N LEU A 7 -21.48 14.61 32.61
CA LEU A 7 -21.80 15.91 33.16
C LEU A 7 -22.68 16.65 32.17
N ALA A 8 -23.97 16.60 32.48
CA ALA A 8 -24.96 17.57 32.07
C ALA A 8 -24.71 18.91 32.77
N THR A 9 -25.36 19.97 32.27
CA THR A 9 -25.56 21.34 32.82
C THR A 9 -24.85 22.38 31.94
N GLY A 10 -25.52 23.36 31.32
CA GLY A 10 -26.91 23.78 31.45
C GLY A 10 -27.25 24.86 30.43
N ALA A 11 -28.53 24.92 30.09
CA ALA A 11 -29.10 25.99 29.27
C ALA A 11 -29.23 27.28 30.08
N ARG A 12 -28.72 28.39 29.54
CA ARG A 12 -29.19 29.74 29.85
C ARG A 12 -29.31 30.53 28.56
N LEU A 13 -30.56 30.84 28.21
CA LEU A 13 -30.92 31.83 27.21
C LEU A 13 -30.41 33.22 27.65
N ALA A 14 -29.80 33.94 26.73
CA ALA A 14 -29.76 35.40 26.74
C ALA A 14 -29.87 35.91 25.31
N ALA A 15 -30.96 36.61 25.03
CA ALA A 15 -31.22 37.33 23.80
C ALA A 15 -30.47 38.67 23.81
N ALA A 16 -29.89 39.08 22.68
CA ALA A 16 -29.81 40.48 22.25
C ALA A 16 -29.07 40.60 20.90
N SER A 17 -29.85 40.89 19.86
CA SER A 17 -29.58 41.83 18.76
C SER A 17 -28.15 42.37 18.55
N GLY A 18 -27.62 42.15 17.35
CA GLY A 18 -26.49 42.89 16.79
C GLY A 18 -26.30 42.59 15.30
N LEU A 19 -26.89 43.43 14.44
CA LEU A 19 -26.56 43.53 13.01
C LEU A 19 -25.13 44.04 12.87
N ALA A 20 -24.22 43.19 12.40
CA ALA A 20 -22.94 43.60 11.84
C ALA A 20 -22.65 42.74 10.61
N ALA A 21 -22.91 43.32 9.44
CA ALA A 21 -22.45 42.81 8.17
C ALA A 21 -20.93 42.95 8.11
N LEU A 22 -20.22 41.84 8.16
CA LEU A 22 -18.87 41.72 7.61
C LEU A 22 -18.88 40.49 6.71
N ALA A 23 -19.00 40.76 5.41
CA ALA A 23 -18.71 39.80 4.36
C ALA A 23 -17.23 39.40 4.47
N GLY A 24 -16.96 38.34 5.22
CA GLY A 24 -15.72 37.60 5.15
C GLY A 24 -15.90 36.50 4.12
N CYS A 25 -15.38 36.73 2.91
CA CYS A 25 -15.32 35.72 1.87
C CYS A 25 -14.62 34.46 2.43
N THR A 26 -15.40 33.39 2.55
CA THR A 26 -14.88 32.04 2.73
C THR A 26 -14.16 31.65 1.45
N ASP A 27 -12.85 31.87 1.41
CA ASP A 27 -12.00 31.20 0.43
C ASP A 27 -11.87 29.75 0.89
N SER A 28 -12.85 28.93 0.49
CA SER A 28 -12.66 27.49 0.48
C SER A 28 -11.63 27.21 -0.60
N ALA A 29 -10.36 27.24 -0.22
CA ALA A 29 -9.29 26.66 -1.01
C ALA A 29 -9.62 25.18 -1.16
N GLU A 30 -10.17 24.81 -2.32
CA GLU A 30 -10.21 23.42 -2.75
C GLU A 30 -8.77 22.90 -2.66
N PRO A 31 -8.51 21.77 -1.97
CA PRO A 31 -7.21 21.14 -2.06
C PRO A 31 -7.05 20.60 -3.49
N SER A 32 -6.63 21.47 -4.40
CA SER A 32 -6.09 21.11 -5.70
C SER A 32 -4.64 20.68 -5.50
N GLY A 33 -4.43 19.70 -4.62
CA GLY A 33 -3.24 18.88 -4.70
C GLY A 33 -3.36 18.04 -5.99
N PRO A 34 -2.26 17.69 -6.65
CA PRO A 34 -2.35 16.70 -7.72
C PRO A 34 -2.97 15.44 -7.12
N THR A 35 -4.22 15.14 -7.48
CA THR A 35 -4.80 13.81 -7.33
C THR A 35 -4.07 12.90 -8.32
N THR A 36 -2.78 12.70 -8.11
CA THR A 36 -2.06 11.58 -8.71
C THR A 36 -2.34 10.44 -7.74
N PRO A 37 -3.21 9.47 -8.08
CA PRO A 37 -3.26 8.22 -7.34
C PRO A 37 -1.84 7.67 -7.27
N PRO A 38 -1.41 7.05 -6.15
CA PRO A 38 -0.11 6.41 -6.11
C PRO A 38 0.02 5.51 -7.35
N ARG A 39 1.14 5.63 -8.07
CA ARG A 39 1.42 4.76 -9.21
C ARG A 39 1.50 3.36 -8.65
N SER A 40 0.46 2.55 -8.84
CA SER A 40 0.56 1.13 -8.58
C SER A 40 1.71 0.59 -9.43
N PRO A 41 2.67 -0.14 -8.85
CA PRO A 41 3.76 -0.74 -9.60
C PRO A 41 3.24 -1.57 -10.78
N GLU A 42 3.81 -1.36 -11.97
CA GLU A 42 3.40 -2.09 -13.17
C GLU A 42 3.87 -3.55 -13.09
N ALA A 43 2.89 -4.45 -12.89
CA ALA A 43 3.07 -5.89 -12.89
C ALA A 43 3.53 -6.42 -14.25
N THR A 44 4.77 -6.92 -14.34
CA THR A 44 5.18 -7.78 -15.48
C THR A 44 4.92 -9.23 -15.10
N ALA A 45 3.66 -9.66 -15.11
CA ALA A 45 3.29 -11.03 -14.74
C ALA A 45 3.80 -12.05 -15.78
N SER A 46 4.98 -12.61 -15.53
CA SER A 46 5.49 -13.78 -16.26
C SER A 46 4.94 -15.04 -15.57
N GLY A 47 3.99 -15.72 -16.21
CA GLY A 47 3.45 -16.99 -15.74
C GLY A 47 4.19 -18.17 -16.36
N GLY A 48 4.89 -18.95 -15.54
CA GLY A 48 5.38 -20.28 -15.89
C GLY A 48 4.23 -21.28 -16.03
N GLU A 49 4.52 -22.46 -16.60
CA GLU A 49 3.54 -23.54 -16.74
C GLU A 49 2.95 -23.87 -15.35
N GLY A 50 1.65 -23.60 -15.13
CA GLY A 50 0.92 -23.96 -13.91
C GLY A 50 0.95 -22.93 -12.78
N LEU A 51 2.09 -22.35 -12.41
CA LEU A 51 2.16 -21.32 -11.37
C LEU A 51 2.03 -19.91 -11.97
N ALA A 52 1.21 -19.07 -11.36
CA ALA A 52 1.01 -17.72 -11.82
C ALA A 52 0.84 -16.72 -10.68
N ILE A 53 1.46 -15.56 -10.85
CA ILE A 53 1.16 -14.39 -10.02
C ILE A 53 -0.19 -13.83 -10.48
N THR A 54 -1.08 -13.63 -9.53
CA THR A 54 -2.46 -13.15 -9.78
C THR A 54 -2.67 -11.72 -9.31
N ASP A 55 -1.89 -11.30 -8.33
CA ASP A 55 -1.93 -9.97 -7.73
C ASP A 55 -0.62 -9.72 -6.98
N PHE A 56 -0.27 -8.45 -6.76
CA PHE A 56 0.70 -8.06 -5.75
C PHE A 56 0.46 -6.63 -5.28
N THR A 57 0.95 -6.34 -4.08
CA THR A 57 0.91 -4.99 -3.48
C THR A 57 2.18 -4.74 -2.69
N ASP A 58 2.67 -3.51 -2.76
CA ASP A 58 3.61 -2.99 -1.77
C ASP A 58 2.89 -2.72 -0.44
N VAL A 59 3.64 -2.89 0.65
CA VAL A 59 3.18 -2.69 2.03
C VAL A 59 4.34 -2.15 2.86
N GLU A 60 4.04 -1.23 3.77
CA GLU A 60 5.01 -0.79 4.79
C GLU A 60 5.14 -1.88 5.86
N GLY A 61 6.37 -2.34 6.11
CA GLY A 61 6.71 -3.22 7.22
C GLY A 61 6.72 -2.48 8.56
N ASP A 62 6.73 -3.25 9.65
CA ASP A 62 6.71 -2.68 11.01
C ASP A 62 7.94 -1.80 11.32
N ASP A 63 9.06 -2.02 10.62
CA ASP A 63 10.30 -1.25 10.74
C ASP A 63 10.43 -0.15 9.66
N GLY A 64 9.40 0.07 8.84
CA GLY A 64 9.38 1.05 7.73
C GLY A 64 10.07 0.56 6.46
N ASP A 65 10.43 -0.72 6.41
CA ASP A 65 10.92 -1.42 5.24
C ASP A 65 9.81 -1.64 4.21
N LEU A 66 10.21 -1.76 2.94
CA LEU A 66 9.31 -2.14 1.85
C LEU A 66 9.11 -3.65 1.86
N LEU A 67 7.87 -4.06 2.10
CA LEU A 67 7.38 -5.41 1.90
C LEU A 67 6.61 -5.50 0.59
N VAL A 68 6.72 -6.64 -0.10
CA VAL A 68 5.92 -6.94 -1.29
C VAL A 68 5.12 -8.20 -1.02
N ARG A 69 3.79 -8.06 -0.95
CA ARG A 69 2.87 -9.19 -0.83
C ARG A 69 2.46 -9.63 -2.23
N VAL A 70 2.78 -10.86 -2.59
CA VAL A 70 2.54 -11.46 -3.89
C VAL A 70 1.54 -12.60 -3.75
N THR A 71 0.44 -12.55 -4.49
CA THR A 71 -0.54 -13.64 -4.53
C THR A 71 -0.21 -14.59 -5.68
N VAL A 72 0.16 -15.83 -5.33
CA VAL A 72 0.51 -16.90 -6.26
C VAL A 72 -0.59 -17.96 -6.29
N GLU A 73 -0.93 -18.42 -7.48
CA GLU A 73 -1.90 -19.49 -7.71
C GLU A 73 -1.29 -20.62 -8.55
N ASN A 74 -1.56 -21.86 -8.16
CA ASN A 74 -1.32 -23.03 -9.00
C ASN A 74 -2.57 -23.41 -9.80
N ARG A 75 -2.56 -23.08 -11.09
CA ARG A 75 -3.59 -23.44 -12.07
C ARG A 75 -3.38 -24.82 -12.69
N GLY A 76 -2.32 -25.52 -12.30
CA GLY A 76 -2.02 -26.88 -12.73
C GLY A 76 -2.85 -27.93 -11.99
N SER A 77 -2.81 -29.16 -12.53
CA SER A 77 -3.47 -30.35 -11.95
C SER A 77 -2.62 -31.09 -10.91
N GLU A 78 -1.40 -30.62 -10.65
CA GLU A 78 -0.40 -31.26 -9.79
C GLU A 78 0.27 -30.21 -8.89
N GLU A 79 0.87 -30.65 -7.79
CA GLU A 79 1.72 -29.80 -6.96
C GLU A 79 2.90 -29.24 -7.77
N ARG A 80 3.21 -27.96 -7.55
CA ARG A 80 4.35 -27.29 -8.18
C ARG A 80 5.07 -26.42 -7.17
N THR A 81 6.37 -26.37 -7.34
CA THR A 81 7.26 -25.43 -6.65
C THR A 81 7.75 -24.40 -7.66
N GLY A 82 7.77 -23.14 -7.27
CA GLY A 82 8.32 -22.04 -8.05
C GLY A 82 9.03 -21.04 -7.16
N THR A 83 9.81 -20.15 -7.77
CA THR A 83 10.49 -19.07 -7.05
C THR A 83 9.86 -17.74 -7.44
N VAL A 84 9.30 -17.04 -6.45
CA VAL A 84 8.86 -15.66 -6.61
C VAL A 84 10.08 -14.76 -6.55
N ILE A 85 10.29 -13.96 -7.59
CA ILE A 85 11.38 -12.99 -7.68
C ILE A 85 10.77 -11.59 -7.68
N VAL A 86 11.21 -10.77 -6.74
CA VAL A 86 10.81 -9.36 -6.60
C VAL A 86 12.03 -8.51 -6.85
N THR A 87 11.97 -7.63 -7.85
CA THR A 87 12.97 -6.59 -8.09
C THR A 87 12.33 -5.23 -7.81
N ALA A 88 12.86 -4.52 -6.83
CA ALA A 88 12.44 -3.16 -6.47
C ALA A 88 13.55 -2.16 -6.83
N ILE A 89 13.16 -1.05 -7.45
CA ILE A 89 14.05 0.04 -7.85
C ILE A 89 13.54 1.33 -7.25
N VAL A 90 14.41 2.12 -6.64
CA VAL A 90 14.12 3.42 -6.04
C VAL A 90 15.11 4.46 -6.53
N THR A 91 14.60 5.58 -7.05
CA THR A 91 15.44 6.74 -7.42
C THR A 91 15.37 7.82 -6.34
N ALA A 92 16.48 8.08 -5.65
CA ALA A 92 16.62 9.13 -4.64
C ALA A 92 17.85 10.00 -4.91
N ASP A 93 17.71 11.32 -4.80
CA ASP A 93 18.81 12.28 -5.02
C ASP A 93 19.57 12.09 -6.35
N GLY A 94 18.87 11.62 -7.39
CA GLY A 94 19.45 11.34 -8.71
C GLY A 94 20.29 10.06 -8.80
N SER A 95 20.21 9.19 -7.80
CA SER A 95 20.85 7.87 -7.77
C SER A 95 19.78 6.77 -7.68
N ASP A 96 19.99 5.69 -8.43
CA ASP A 96 19.11 4.51 -8.40
C ASP A 96 19.67 3.47 -7.42
N SER A 97 18.79 2.93 -6.58
CA SER A 97 19.03 1.75 -5.76
C SER A 97 18.12 0.63 -6.25
N GLU A 98 18.70 -0.50 -6.63
CA GLU A 98 17.98 -1.70 -7.06
C GLU A 98 18.25 -2.83 -6.08
N GLU A 99 17.19 -3.54 -5.70
CA GLU A 99 17.28 -4.75 -4.89
C GLU A 99 16.44 -5.85 -5.51
N THR A 100 16.98 -7.08 -5.54
CA THR A 100 16.25 -8.27 -5.97
C THR A 100 16.27 -9.30 -4.86
N VAL A 101 15.08 -9.78 -4.48
CA VAL A 101 14.86 -10.79 -3.44
C VAL A 101 14.02 -11.92 -4.03
N SER A 102 14.27 -13.16 -3.59
CA SER A 102 13.60 -14.34 -4.11
C SER A 102 13.11 -15.24 -2.97
N GLU A 103 11.86 -15.70 -3.06
CA GLU A 103 11.25 -16.61 -2.09
C GLU A 103 10.66 -17.83 -2.81
N GLU A 104 10.94 -19.03 -2.30
CA GLU A 104 10.39 -20.28 -2.84
C GLU A 104 8.97 -20.50 -2.31
N VAL A 105 8.08 -20.99 -3.19
CA VAL A 105 6.71 -21.34 -2.83
C VAL A 105 6.33 -22.70 -3.45
N THR A 106 5.73 -23.56 -2.63
CA THR A 106 5.14 -24.83 -3.07
C THR A 106 3.63 -24.77 -2.88
N LEU A 107 2.89 -25.08 -3.95
CA LEU A 107 1.43 -25.07 -3.96
C LEU A 107 0.92 -26.37 -4.59
N GLY A 108 -0.02 -27.03 -3.92
CA GLY A 108 -0.83 -28.08 -4.51
C GLY A 108 -1.75 -27.57 -5.62
N SER A 109 -2.41 -28.50 -6.30
CA SER A 109 -3.29 -28.19 -7.43
C SER A 109 -4.47 -27.30 -7.02
N GLY A 110 -4.67 -26.20 -7.75
CA GLY A 110 -5.76 -25.25 -7.49
C GLY A 110 -5.57 -24.40 -6.25
N GLU A 111 -4.44 -24.53 -5.54
CA GLU A 111 -4.16 -23.74 -4.35
C GLU A 111 -3.69 -22.33 -4.70
N ARG A 112 -3.96 -21.40 -3.77
CA ARG A 112 -3.54 -20.01 -3.85
C ARG A 112 -3.00 -19.59 -2.49
N THR A 113 -1.88 -18.86 -2.48
CA THR A 113 -1.30 -18.31 -1.27
C THR A 113 -0.77 -16.90 -1.48
N ASP A 114 -0.59 -16.19 -0.37
CA ASP A 114 0.14 -14.93 -0.30
C ASP A 114 1.55 -15.19 0.20
N VAL A 115 2.55 -14.73 -0.55
CA VAL A 115 3.96 -14.73 -0.17
C VAL A 115 4.34 -13.29 0.14
N THR A 116 4.95 -13.04 1.31
CA THR A 116 5.46 -11.71 1.65
C THR A 116 6.97 -11.72 1.52
N VAL A 117 7.49 -10.89 0.62
CA VAL A 117 8.92 -10.74 0.36
C VAL A 117 9.39 -9.43 0.97
N ALA A 118 10.32 -9.51 1.91
CA ALA A 118 10.90 -8.33 2.53
C ALA A 118 12.10 -7.82 1.73
N THR A 119 12.20 -6.49 1.59
CA THR A 119 13.36 -5.83 0.98
C THR A 119 14.08 -4.98 2.02
N SER A 120 15.34 -4.62 1.78
CA SER A 120 16.08 -3.68 2.63
C SER A 120 15.85 -2.21 2.27
N LEU A 121 15.05 -1.94 1.23
CA LEU A 121 14.65 -0.60 0.81
C LEU A 121 13.59 -0.04 1.77
N SER A 122 13.56 1.28 1.95
CA SER A 122 12.51 1.92 2.75
C SER A 122 11.22 2.12 1.95
N PHE A 123 10.08 1.89 2.60
CA PHE A 123 8.77 2.12 1.99
C PHE A 123 8.55 3.61 1.63
N GLU A 124 9.07 4.53 2.45
CA GLU A 124 8.95 5.98 2.20
C GLU A 124 9.68 6.40 0.91
N SER A 125 10.90 5.92 0.67
CA SER A 125 11.65 6.24 -0.55
C SER A 125 11.00 5.59 -1.78
N PHE A 126 10.51 4.35 -1.61
CA PHE A 126 9.75 3.66 -2.64
C PHE A 126 8.46 4.39 -3.02
N SER A 127 7.68 4.85 -2.05
CA SER A 127 6.41 5.55 -2.28
C SER A 127 6.57 6.86 -3.06
N GLN A 128 7.76 7.47 -3.03
CA GLN A 128 8.05 8.72 -3.74
C GLN A 128 8.42 8.47 -5.21
N SER A 129 9.30 7.51 -5.47
CA SER A 129 9.94 7.32 -6.78
C SER A 129 10.31 5.86 -7.06
N GLY A 130 9.49 4.92 -6.59
CA GLY A 130 9.74 3.49 -6.69
C GLY A 130 9.11 2.83 -7.92
N SER A 131 9.67 1.69 -8.30
CA SER A 131 9.04 0.72 -9.20
C SER A 131 9.32 -0.70 -8.75
N ILE A 132 8.35 -1.61 -8.91
CA ILE A 132 8.49 -3.03 -8.61
C ILE A 132 8.22 -3.84 -9.87
N ARG A 133 9.03 -4.88 -10.06
CA ARG A 133 8.76 -6.00 -10.95
C ARG A 133 8.63 -7.26 -10.11
N VAL A 134 7.63 -8.07 -10.42
CA VAL A 134 7.43 -9.38 -9.80
C VAL A 134 7.30 -10.42 -10.90
N GLU A 135 8.01 -11.53 -10.75
CA GLU A 135 7.95 -12.68 -11.65
C GLU A 135 8.00 -14.00 -10.88
N ILE A 136 7.54 -15.09 -11.50
CA ILE A 136 7.63 -16.44 -10.95
C ILE A 136 8.27 -17.38 -11.98
N VAL A 137 9.24 -18.16 -11.52
CA VAL A 137 10.02 -19.11 -12.34
C VAL A 137 9.94 -20.53 -11.80
#